data_AF-A0A7M7ISC0-F1
#
_entry.id   AF-A0A7M7ISC0-F1
#
_cell.length_a   1.000
_cell.length_b   1.000
_cell.length_c   1.000
_cell.angle_alpha   90.00
_cell.angle_beta   90.00
_cell.angle_gamma   90.00
#
_symmetry.space_group_name_H-M   'P 1'
#
loop_
_entity.id
_entity.type
_entity.pdbx_description
1 polymer ?
#
loop_
_entity_poly.entity_id
_entity_poly.type
_entity_poly.pdbx_seq_one_letter_code
_entity_poly.pdbx_strand_id
1 'polypeptide(L)'
;MKAVFTSKEQNQAHCKVCYKSLRAHPADLKKHGSKPTHLKEMSNIDAAKQKSLETLCNVSYKKQEKSRDLIIATFVACHTSIRAMDHLNDVLKSSTPALKDMQMHRTKCSNLITNVIAPNLLKELIEDI
;
A
#
# COMPACT_ATOMS: atom_id res chain seq x y z
N MET A 1 -4.64 -23.53 12.23
CA MET A 1 -3.92 -22.68 11.27
C MET A 1 -3.57 -23.50 10.05
N LYS A 2 -3.88 -23.03 8.82
CA LYS A 2 -3.65 -23.78 7.58
C LYS A 2 -2.22 -23.55 7.09
N ALA A 3 -1.53 -24.61 6.68
CA ALA A 3 -0.21 -24.51 6.05
C ALA A 3 -0.32 -23.73 4.72
N VAL A 4 0.56 -22.74 4.54
CA VAL A 4 0.61 -21.90 3.33
C VAL A 4 1.61 -22.52 2.35
N PHE A 5 1.08 -23.05 1.24
CA PHE A 5 1.88 -23.63 0.17
C PHE A 5 1.81 -22.74 -1.07
N THR A 6 2.94 -22.56 -1.76
CA THR A 6 3.00 -21.86 -3.06
C THR A 6 3.34 -22.83 -4.17
N SER A 7 2.62 -22.77 -5.30
CA SER A 7 2.96 -23.51 -6.51
C SER A 7 4.18 -22.89 -7.18
N LYS A 8 5.27 -23.64 -7.33
CA LYS A 8 6.45 -23.22 -8.12
C LYS A 8 6.39 -23.77 -9.55
N GLU A 9 5.93 -25.00 -9.73
CA GLU A 9 5.87 -25.71 -11.02
C GLU A 9 4.69 -26.71 -11.05
N GLN A 10 4.40 -27.32 -12.22
CA GLN A 10 3.38 -28.36 -12.33
C GLN A 10 3.68 -29.51 -11.36
N ASN A 11 2.68 -29.91 -10.56
CA ASN A 11 2.77 -30.98 -9.53
C ASN A 11 3.72 -30.74 -8.34
N GLN A 12 4.24 -29.53 -8.14
CA GLN A 12 5.08 -29.20 -6.97
C GLN A 12 4.50 -28.06 -6.12
N ALA A 13 4.59 -28.22 -4.81
CA ALA A 13 4.15 -27.25 -3.81
C ALA A 13 5.30 -26.95 -2.84
N HIS A 14 5.52 -25.68 -2.51
CA HIS A 14 6.60 -25.25 -1.64
C HIS A 14 6.04 -24.75 -0.29
N CYS A 15 6.53 -25.28 0.83
CA CYS A 15 6.18 -24.79 2.16
C CYS A 15 7.06 -23.58 2.52
N LYS A 16 6.44 -22.44 2.84
CA LYS A 16 7.16 -21.23 3.28
C LYS A 16 7.71 -21.29 4.71
N VAL A 17 7.17 -22.18 5.54
CA VAL A 17 7.60 -22.36 6.94
C VAL A 17 8.83 -23.26 6.99
N CYS A 18 8.77 -24.41 6.31
CA CYS A 18 9.83 -25.43 6.32
C CYS A 18 10.85 -25.30 5.19
N TYR A 19 10.67 -24.37 4.24
CA TYR A 19 11.50 -24.19 3.05
C TYR A 19 11.75 -25.49 2.26
N LYS A 20 10.72 -26.35 2.17
CA LYS A 20 10.79 -27.65 1.49
C LYS A 20 9.80 -27.71 0.34
N SER A 21 10.26 -28.21 -0.80
CA SER A 21 9.42 -28.60 -1.93
C SER A 21 8.79 -29.97 -1.66
N LEU A 22 7.51 -30.08 -1.97
CA LEU A 22 6.64 -31.25 -1.76
C LEU A 22 5.88 -31.52 -3.05
N ARG A 23 5.40 -32.75 -3.21
CA ARG A 23 4.43 -33.07 -4.25
C ARG A 23 3.13 -32.31 -3.97
N ALA A 24 2.54 -31.69 -4.99
CA ALA A 24 1.27 -30.95 -4.88
C ALA A 24 0.05 -31.88 -4.76
N HIS A 25 0.16 -32.94 -3.96
CA HIS A 25 -0.91 -33.89 -3.72
C HIS A 25 -1.55 -33.62 -2.35
N PRO A 26 -2.90 -33.56 -2.22
CA PRO A 26 -3.57 -33.16 -0.98
C PRO A 26 -3.18 -33.99 0.25
N ALA A 27 -2.97 -35.30 0.06
CA ALA A 27 -2.56 -36.19 1.14
C ALA A 27 -1.14 -35.86 1.66
N ASP A 28 -0.22 -35.49 0.77
CA ASP A 28 1.17 -35.17 1.14
C ASP A 28 1.25 -33.81 1.84
N LEU A 29 0.44 -32.85 1.40
CA LEU A 29 0.33 -31.53 2.03
C LEU A 29 -0.26 -31.62 3.45
N LYS A 30 -1.31 -32.42 3.65
CA LYS A 30 -1.88 -32.68 4.98
C LYS A 30 -0.88 -33.38 5.89
N LYS A 31 -0.20 -34.42 5.39
CA LYS A 31 0.86 -35.12 6.13
C LYS A 31 2.01 -34.20 6.51
N HIS A 32 2.42 -33.30 5.61
CA HIS A 32 3.46 -32.33 5.90
C HIS A 32 3.04 -31.34 6.98
N GLY A 33 1.82 -30.80 6.89
CA GLY A 33 1.29 -29.85 7.87
C GLY A 33 1.16 -30.43 9.28
N SER A 34 0.99 -31.75 9.42
CA SER A 34 0.94 -32.42 10.73
C SER A 34 2.30 -32.88 11.25
N LYS A 35 3.41 -32.71 10.51
CA LYS A 35 4.74 -33.14 10.98
C LYS A 35 5.19 -32.28 12.18
N PRO A 36 5.85 -32.88 13.18
CA PRO A 36 6.32 -32.15 14.36
C PRO A 36 7.34 -31.06 14.01
N THR A 37 8.13 -31.24 12.94
CA THR A 37 9.05 -30.21 12.45
C THR A 37 8.29 -28.95 11.99
N HIS A 38 7.18 -29.15 11.27
CA HIS A 38 6.35 -28.05 10.77
C HIS A 38 5.65 -27.31 11.93
N LEU A 39 5.11 -28.06 12.89
CA LEU A 39 4.45 -27.48 14.07
C LEU A 39 5.41 -26.65 14.92
N LYS A 40 6.65 -27.14 15.13
CA LYS A 40 7.70 -26.40 15.86
C LYS A 40 8.10 -25.10 15.17
N GLU A 41 8.31 -25.15 13.85
CA GLU A 41 8.63 -23.95 13.08
C GLU A 41 7.44 -22.99 13.01
N MET A 42 6.21 -23.48 12.95
CA MET A 42 5.00 -22.66 13.05
C MET A 42 4.86 -21.99 14.42
N SER A 43 5.16 -22.68 15.52
CA SER A 43 5.10 -22.07 16.86
C SER A 43 6.14 -20.97 17.07
N ASN A 44 7.23 -20.98 16.29
CA ASN A 44 8.22 -19.91 16.31
C ASN A 44 7.75 -18.66 15.55
N ILE A 45 6.64 -18.73 14.80
CA ILE A 45 6.05 -17.58 14.12
C ILE A 45 5.16 -16.84 15.12
N ASP A 46 5.70 -15.76 15.66
CA ASP A 46 4.99 -14.90 16.59
C ASP A 46 3.96 -14.03 15.84
N ALA A 47 2.69 -14.46 15.87
CA ALA A 47 1.59 -13.75 15.23
C ALA A 47 1.40 -12.32 15.76
N ALA A 48 1.81 -12.04 17.01
CA ALA A 48 1.70 -10.70 17.61
C ALA A 48 2.78 -9.73 17.08
N LYS A 49 3.93 -10.25 16.61
CA LYS A 49 4.99 -9.44 15.98
C LYS A 49 4.74 -9.19 14.49
N GLN A 50 3.83 -9.94 13.87
CA GLN A 50 3.48 -9.71 12.48
C GLN A 50 2.59 -8.47 12.37
N LYS A 51 3.05 -7.46 11.63
CA LYS A 51 2.25 -6.27 11.35
C LYS A 51 1.04 -6.70 10.52
N SER A 52 -0.17 -6.42 11.02
CA SER A 52 -1.39 -6.58 10.24
C SER A 52 -1.35 -5.68 9.00
N LEU A 53 -2.07 -6.08 7.94
CA LEU A 53 -2.25 -5.24 6.76
C LEU A 53 -2.81 -3.86 7.13
N GLU A 54 -3.71 -3.82 8.11
CA GLU A 54 -4.28 -2.58 8.67
C GLU A 54 -3.19 -1.67 9.23
N THR A 55 -2.23 -2.21 9.99
CA THR A 55 -1.09 -1.43 10.53
C THR A 55 -0.15 -0.92 9.43
N LEU A 56 -0.02 -1.64 8.32
CA LEU A 56 0.82 -1.24 7.19
C LEU A 56 0.15 -0.19 6.30
N CYS A 57 -1.18 -0.24 6.17
CA CYS A 57 -1.94 0.64 5.29
C CYS A 57 -2.56 1.86 6.00
N ASN A 58 -2.63 1.87 7.34
CA ASN A 58 -3.04 3.04 8.11
C ASN A 58 -1.93 4.10 8.18
N VAL A 59 -1.57 4.66 7.03
CA VAL A 59 -0.74 5.87 6.97
C VAL A 59 -1.58 7.04 7.48
N SER A 60 -1.40 7.37 8.75
CA SER A 60 -2.06 8.52 9.38
C SER A 60 -1.39 9.81 8.92
N TYR A 61 -1.98 10.47 7.93
CA TYR A 61 -1.55 11.82 7.51
C TYR A 61 -2.07 12.87 8.48
N LYS A 62 -1.22 13.83 8.87
CA LYS A 62 -1.64 14.97 9.69
C LYS A 62 -2.66 15.80 8.90
N LYS A 63 -3.65 16.38 9.60
CA LYS A 63 -4.69 17.22 8.97
C LYS A 63 -4.11 18.35 8.12
N GLN A 64 -3.00 18.95 8.58
CA GLN A 64 -2.29 20.01 7.86
C GLN A 64 -1.67 19.54 6.55
N GLU A 65 -1.11 18.33 6.50
CA GLU A 65 -0.52 17.75 5.29
C GLU A 65 -1.58 17.49 4.23
N LYS A 66 -2.74 16.97 4.63
CA LYS A 66 -3.89 16.75 3.73
C LYS A 66 -4.38 18.06 3.11
N SER A 67 -4.53 19.10 3.94
CA SER A 67 -5.01 20.41 3.48
C SER A 67 -4.06 21.03 2.45
N ARG A 68 -2.75 21.06 2.77
CA ARG A 68 -1.72 21.55 1.84
C ARG A 68 -1.77 20.80 0.51
N ASP A 69 -1.81 19.48 0.58
CA ASP A 69 -1.78 18.61 -0.59
C ASP A 69 -2.98 18.85 -1.52
N LEU A 70 -4.17 19.08 -0.93
CA LEU A 70 -5.37 19.45 -1.69
C LEU A 70 -5.26 20.85 -2.32
N ILE A 71 -4.80 21.85 -1.57
CA ILE A 71 -4.65 23.23 -2.08
C ILE A 71 -3.70 23.25 -3.29
N ILE A 72 -2.57 22.57 -3.18
CA ILE A 72 -1.58 22.49 -4.28
C ILE A 72 -2.16 21.73 -5.48
N ALA A 73 -2.85 20.61 -5.25
CA ALA A 73 -3.48 19.85 -6.32
C ALA A 73 -4.55 20.68 -7.06
N THR A 74 -5.37 21.45 -6.34
CA THR A 74 -6.35 22.36 -6.94
C THR A 74 -5.68 23.45 -7.76
N PHE A 75 -4.65 24.11 -7.21
CA PHE A 75 -3.90 25.12 -7.96
C PHE A 75 -3.30 24.54 -9.25
N VAL A 76 -2.74 23.33 -9.16
CA VAL A 76 -2.17 22.65 -10.32
C VAL A 76 -3.23 22.35 -11.36
N ALA A 77 -4.40 21.85 -10.95
CA ALA A 77 -5.51 21.55 -11.84
C ALA A 77 -6.04 22.78 -12.58
N CYS A 78 -6.10 23.93 -11.90
CA CYS A 78 -6.68 25.15 -12.45
C CYS A 78 -5.70 25.99 -13.29
N HIS A 79 -4.40 25.98 -12.95
CA HIS A 79 -3.48 27.01 -13.45
C HIS A 79 -2.18 26.49 -14.06
N THR A 80 -1.88 25.19 -13.97
CA THR A 80 -0.58 24.69 -14.41
C THR A 80 -0.66 23.34 -15.10
N SER A 81 0.44 22.91 -15.72
CA SER A 81 0.58 21.52 -16.15
C SER A 81 0.96 20.64 -14.97
N ILE A 82 0.30 19.49 -14.85
CA ILE A 82 0.65 18.46 -13.86
C ILE A 82 2.11 17.99 -13.98
N ARG A 83 2.73 18.17 -15.16
CA ARG A 83 4.14 17.81 -15.41
C ARG A 83 5.12 18.69 -14.64
N ALA A 84 4.72 19.88 -14.21
CA ALA A 84 5.58 20.75 -13.41
C ALA A 84 5.68 20.31 -11.94
N MET A 85 4.77 19.44 -11.48
CA MET A 85 4.63 19.08 -10.06
C MET A 85 5.90 18.47 -9.45
N ASP A 86 6.63 17.61 -10.17
CA ASP A 86 7.84 16.99 -9.63
C ASP A 86 8.93 18.04 -9.34
N HIS A 87 9.17 18.97 -10.27
CA HIS A 87 10.13 20.06 -10.06
C HIS A 87 9.64 21.04 -8.99
N LEU A 88 8.35 21.36 -8.98
CA LEU A 88 7.75 22.20 -7.95
C LEU A 88 7.94 21.60 -6.55
N ASN A 89 7.76 20.30 -6.40
CA ASN A 89 7.98 19.60 -5.14
C ASN A 89 9.44 19.70 -4.68
N ASP A 90 10.41 19.60 -5.59
CA ASP A 90 11.84 19.73 -5.24
C ASP A 90 12.20 21.18 -4.86
N VAL A 91 11.61 22.16 -5.53
CA VAL A 91 11.77 23.59 -5.18
C VAL A 91 11.15 23.88 -3.80
N LEU A 92 9.96 23.34 -3.51
CA LEU A 92 9.30 23.55 -2.22
C LEU A 92 10.07 22.91 -1.07
N LYS A 93 10.63 21.71 -1.27
CA LYS A 93 11.49 21.04 -0.29
C LYS A 93 12.78 21.81 0.00
N SER A 94 13.41 22.39 -1.03
CA SER A 94 14.66 23.12 -0.88
C SER A 94 14.47 24.52 -0.30
N SER A 95 13.35 25.17 -0.64
CA SER A 95 13.05 26.54 -0.19
C SER A 95 12.45 26.58 1.23
N THR A 96 11.65 25.60 1.63
CA THR A 96 10.90 25.65 2.90
C THR A 96 11.23 24.45 3.80
N PRO A 97 11.87 24.65 4.97
CA PRO A 97 12.23 23.55 5.87
C PRO A 97 11.01 22.79 6.42
N ALA A 98 9.87 23.45 6.56
CA ALA A 98 8.61 22.81 6.98
C ALA A 98 8.01 21.85 5.92
N LEU A 99 8.50 21.90 4.67
CA LEU A 99 8.03 21.07 3.55
C LEU A 99 9.05 19.99 3.15
N LYS A 100 10.10 19.78 3.95
CA LYS A 100 11.17 18.82 3.63
C LYS A 100 10.66 17.39 3.43
N ASP A 101 9.65 16.98 4.22
CA ASP A 101 9.04 15.65 4.16
C ASP A 101 7.86 15.56 3.18
N MET A 102 7.54 16.66 2.48
CA MET A 102 6.45 16.68 1.51
C MET A 102 6.75 15.70 0.37
N GLN A 103 5.81 14.81 0.07
CA GLN A 103 5.90 13.91 -1.08
C GLN A 103 4.70 14.13 -1.97
N MET A 104 4.84 15.05 -2.92
CA MET A 104 3.83 15.34 -3.92
C MET A 104 4.42 15.18 -5.33
N HIS A 105 4.24 13.98 -5.88
CA HIS A 105 4.60 13.67 -7.26
C HIS A 105 3.40 13.70 -8.18
N ARG A 106 3.65 13.62 -9.49
CA ARG A 106 2.60 13.55 -10.52
C ARG A 106 1.47 12.59 -10.18
N THR A 107 1.77 11.33 -9.89
CA THR A 107 0.75 10.29 -9.63
C THR A 107 -0.14 10.65 -8.43
N LYS A 108 0.45 11.18 -7.36
CA LYS A 108 -0.31 11.59 -6.17
C LYS A 108 -1.19 12.80 -6.47
N CYS A 109 -0.64 13.80 -7.16
CA CYS A 109 -1.38 14.99 -7.58
C CYS A 109 -2.56 14.61 -8.51
N SER A 110 -2.31 13.78 -9.52
CA SER A 110 -3.36 13.26 -10.42
C SER A 110 -4.47 12.56 -9.65
N ASN A 111 -4.10 11.65 -8.74
CA ASN A 111 -5.07 10.90 -7.95
C ASN A 111 -5.90 11.79 -7.03
N LEU A 112 -5.32 12.85 -6.46
CA LEU A 112 -6.07 13.83 -5.68
C LEU A 112 -7.07 14.59 -6.56
N ILE A 113 -6.64 15.00 -7.76
CA ILE A 113 -7.51 15.72 -8.69
C ILE A 113 -8.67 14.82 -9.13
N THR A 114 -8.39 13.60 -9.60
CA THR A 114 -9.41 12.72 -10.20
C THR A 114 -10.32 12.07 -9.18
N ASN A 115 -9.80 11.66 -8.02
CA ASN A 115 -10.56 10.83 -7.07
C ASN A 115 -11.09 11.62 -5.88
N VAL A 116 -10.63 12.86 -5.67
CA VAL A 116 -11.07 13.68 -4.54
C VAL A 116 -11.65 15.00 -5.00
N ILE A 117 -10.90 15.82 -5.74
CA ILE A 117 -11.34 17.18 -6.10
C ILE A 117 -12.51 17.12 -7.10
N ALA A 118 -12.33 16.42 -8.23
CA ALA A 118 -13.33 16.31 -9.28
C ALA A 118 -14.70 15.78 -8.80
N PRO A 119 -14.81 14.66 -8.06
CA PRO A 119 -16.11 14.15 -7.63
C PRO A 119 -16.80 15.07 -6.62
N ASN A 120 -16.05 15.74 -5.74
CA ASN A 120 -16.66 16.68 -4.79
C ASN A 120 -17.17 17.94 -5.49
N LEU A 121 -16.41 18.47 -6.45
CA LEU A 121 -16.83 19.64 -7.22
C LEU A 121 -18.07 19.35 -8.09
N LEU A 122 -18.13 18.16 -8.69
CA LEU A 122 -19.30 17.71 -9.45
C LEU A 122 -20.52 17.53 -8.54
N LYS A 123 -20.32 16.99 -7.32
CA LYS A 123 -21.39 16.82 -6.35
C LYS A 123 -21.97 18.16 -5.89
N GLU A 124 -21.10 19.13 -5.57
CA GLU A 124 -21.49 20.49 -5.22
C GLU A 124 -22.33 21.12 -6.34
N LEU A 125 -21.90 20.96 -7.59
CA LEU A 125 -22.63 21.45 -8.76
C LEU A 125 -24.03 20.84 -8.94
N ILE A 126 -24.21 19.57 -8.53
CA ILE A 126 -25.52 18.88 -8.58
C ILE A 126 -26.42 19.36 -7.44
N GLU A 127 -25.86 19.60 -6.25
CA GLU A 127 -26.62 20.06 -5.08
C GLU A 127 -27.08 21.52 -5.21
N ASP A 128 -26.39 22.32 -6.02
CA ASP A 128 -26.72 23.72 -6.32
C ASP A 128 -27.89 23.90 -7.34
N ILE A 129 -28.42 22.81 -7.91
CA ILE A 129 -29.56 22.79 -8.85
C ILE A 129 -30.85 22.40 -8.12
#